data_AF-H9F4B9-F1
#
_entry.id   AF-H9F4B9-F1
#
_cell.length_a   1.000
_cell.length_b   1.000
_cell.length_c   1.000
_cell.angle_alpha   90.00
_cell.angle_beta   90.00
_cell.angle_gamma   90.00
#
_symmetry.space_group_name_H-M   'P 1'
#
loop_
_entity.id
_entity.type
_entity.pdbx_description
1 polymer ?
#
loop_
_entity_poly.entity_id
_entity_poly.type
_entity_poly.pdbx_seq_one_letter_code
_entity_poly.pdbx_strand_id
1 'polypeptide(L)'
;VETLYRYRSDLEIIFNAIDTDHSGLISIEEFRAMWKLFSAHYHVLIDDSQVNKLANIMDLNKDGSIDFNEFLKAFYVVHRYEDLMKPGVTNLG
;
A
#
# COMPACT_ATOMS: atom_id res chain seq x y z
N VAL A 1 -5.82 2.31 16.29
CA VAL A 1 -5.81 0.83 16.53
C VAL A 1 -7.09 0.20 16.00
N GLU A 2 -8.27 0.76 16.28
CA GLU A 2 -9.58 0.20 15.84
C GLU A 2 -9.81 0.16 14.31
N THR A 3 -9.21 1.08 13.55
CA THR A 3 -9.39 1.20 12.10
C THR A 3 -8.71 0.08 11.29
N LEU A 4 -7.50 -0.33 11.65
CA LEU A 4 -6.80 -1.45 10.98
C LEU A 4 -7.54 -2.78 11.14
N TYR A 5 -8.13 -3.04 12.30
CA TYR A 5 -8.92 -4.25 12.54
C TYR A 5 -10.19 -4.30 11.67
N ARG A 6 -10.81 -3.14 11.42
CA ARG A 6 -12.02 -3.05 10.59
C ARG A 6 -11.74 -3.36 9.12
N TYR A 7 -10.61 -2.89 8.60
CA TYR A 7 -10.24 -3.10 7.19
C TYR A 7 -9.35 -4.33 6.98
N ARG A 8 -9.00 -5.08 8.04
CA ARG A 8 -8.07 -6.20 7.94
C ARG A 8 -8.49 -7.23 6.90
N SER A 9 -9.77 -7.60 6.88
CA SER A 9 -10.29 -8.57 5.91
C SER A 9 -10.24 -8.04 4.48
N ASP A 10 -10.57 -6.77 4.26
CA ASP A 10 -10.48 -6.16 2.93
C ASP A 10 -9.03 -6.06 2.46
N LEU A 11 -8.11 -5.67 3.35
CA LEU A 11 -6.68 -5.59 3.08
C LEU A 11 -6.06 -6.97 2.81
N GLU A 12 -6.55 -8.02 3.46
CA GLU A 12 -6.16 -9.40 3.22
C GLU A 12 -6.63 -9.89 1.85
N ILE A 13 -7.87 -9.55 1.45
CA ILE A 13 -8.37 -9.83 0.09
C ILE A 13 -7.52 -9.11 -0.96
N ILE A 14 -7.21 -7.83 -0.75
CA ILE A 14 -6.39 -7.04 -1.67
C ILE A 14 -4.97 -7.62 -1.74
N PHE A 15 -4.37 -7.95 -0.59
CA PHE A 15 -3.03 -8.55 -0.54
C PHE A 15 -2.98 -9.84 -1.36
N ASN A 16 -3.93 -10.75 -1.14
CA ASN A 16 -4.01 -12.03 -1.86
C ASN A 16 -4.33 -11.87 -3.35
N ALA A 17 -4.96 -10.75 -3.75
CA ALA A 17 -5.17 -10.45 -5.16
C ALA A 17 -3.89 -9.95 -5.86
N ILE A 18 -2.93 -9.41 -5.10
CA ILE A 18 -1.64 -8.93 -5.60
C ILE A 18 -0.60 -10.05 -5.56
N ASP A 19 -0.57 -10.84 -4.48
CA ASP A 19 0.27 -12.03 -4.31
C ASP A 19 -0.27 -13.19 -5.18
N THR A 20 0.07 -13.13 -6.46
CA THR A 20 -0.43 -14.04 -7.50
C THR A 20 0.20 -15.42 -7.45
N ASP A 21 1.40 -15.52 -6.90
CA ASP A 21 2.09 -16.80 -6.70
C ASP A 21 1.80 -17.44 -5.33
N HIS A 22 1.08 -16.72 -4.45
CA HIS A 22 0.69 -17.14 -3.11
C HIS A 22 1.89 -17.46 -2.22
N SER A 23 2.99 -16.72 -2.39
CA SER A 23 4.20 -16.84 -1.57
C SER A 23 4.02 -16.29 -0.15
N GLY A 24 2.97 -15.50 0.08
CA GLY A 24 2.78 -14.73 1.30
C GLY A 24 3.58 -13.43 1.33
N LEU A 25 4.22 -13.07 0.21
CA LEU A 25 4.99 -11.86 0.00
C LEU A 25 4.55 -11.22 -1.31
N ILE A 26 4.53 -9.89 -1.37
CA ILE A 26 4.35 -9.19 -2.65
C ILE A 26 5.72 -8.85 -3.20
N SER A 27 6.07 -9.45 -4.35
CA SER A 27 7.27 -9.08 -5.10
C SER A 27 7.13 -7.70 -5.77
N ILE A 28 8.26 -7.08 -6.16
CA ILE A 28 8.25 -5.81 -6.90
C ILE A 28 7.51 -5.98 -8.24
N GLU A 29 7.64 -7.14 -8.88
CA GLU A 29 6.99 -7.49 -10.14
C GLU A 29 5.47 -7.52 -9.98
N GLU A 30 4.97 -8.19 -8.94
CA GLU A 30 3.53 -8.25 -8.63
C GLU A 30 2.96 -6.90 -8.27
N PHE A 31 3.67 -6.14 -7.43
CA PHE A 31 3.29 -4.77 -7.09
C PHE A 31 3.17 -3.90 -8.35
N ARG A 32 4.12 -4.03 -9.28
CA ARG A 32 4.12 -3.29 -10.54
C ARG A 32 3.02 -3.72 -11.49
N ALA A 33 2.73 -5.02 -11.56
CA ALA A 33 1.61 -5.54 -12.34
C ALA A 33 0.28 -4.97 -11.84
N MET A 34 0.08 -4.95 -10.51
CA MET A 34 -1.06 -4.29 -9.90
C MET A 34 -1.14 -2.81 -10.29
N TRP A 35 -0.06 -2.03 -10.13
CA TRP A 35 -0.09 -0.61 -10.47
C TRP A 35 -0.36 -0.31 -11.95
N LYS A 36 0.10 -1.17 -12.86
CA LYS A 36 -0.25 -1.06 -14.28
C LYS A 36 -1.75 -1.24 -14.52
N LEU A 37 -2.38 -2.18 -13.81
CA LEU A 37 -3.83 -2.39 -13.88
C LEU A 37 -4.60 -1.17 -13.34
N PHE A 38 -4.21 -0.64 -12.18
CA PHE A 38 -4.81 0.57 -11.61
C PHE A 38 -4.63 1.79 -12.52
N SER A 39 -3.42 1.99 -13.05
CA SER A 39 -3.11 3.07 -13.99
C SER A 39 -4.02 3.02 -15.22
N ALA A 40 -4.21 1.83 -15.80
CA ALA A 40 -5.09 1.63 -16.95
C ALA A 40 -6.57 1.87 -16.60
N HIS A 41 -7.01 1.40 -15.43
CA HIS A 41 -8.41 1.52 -15.00
C HIS A 41 -8.81 2.95 -14.63
N TYR A 42 -7.95 3.68 -13.91
CA TYR A 42 -8.22 5.04 -13.43
C TYR A 42 -7.66 6.14 -14.35
N HIS A 43 -7.05 5.78 -15.49
CA HIS A 43 -6.39 6.69 -16.41
C HIS A 43 -5.33 7.59 -15.76
N VAL A 44 -4.64 7.07 -14.75
CA VAL A 44 -3.55 7.77 -14.05
C VAL A 44 -2.21 7.34 -14.65
N LEU A 45 -1.39 8.28 -15.09
CA LEU A 45 -0.03 7.99 -15.55
C LEU A 45 0.91 7.93 -14.36
N ILE A 46 1.34 6.73 -13.99
CA ILE A 46 2.40 6.48 -13.03
C ILE A 46 3.55 5.79 -13.77
N ASP A 47 4.77 6.28 -13.56
CA ASP A 47 5.96 5.68 -14.16
C ASP A 47 6.55 4.57 -13.27
N ASP A 48 7.23 3.59 -13.88
CA ASP A 48 7.82 2.44 -13.19
C ASP A 48 8.79 2.86 -12.06
N SER A 49 9.50 3.99 -12.18
CA SER A 49 10.38 4.51 -11.13
C SER A 49 9.61 5.03 -9.92
N GLN A 50 8.41 5.59 -10.11
CA GLN A 50 7.54 5.98 -8.99
C GLN A 50 6.98 4.75 -8.28
N VAL A 51 6.59 3.72 -9.03
CA VAL A 51 6.16 2.43 -8.46
C VAL A 51 7.28 1.80 -7.64
N ASN A 52 8.49 1.73 -8.20
CA ASN A 52 9.65 1.16 -7.51
C ASN A 52 10.02 1.96 -6.26
N LYS A 53 9.93 3.30 -6.31
CA LYS A 53 10.13 4.14 -5.12
C LYS A 53 9.09 3.83 -4.05
N LEU A 54 7.82 3.67 -4.42
CA LEU A 54 6.76 3.35 -3.48
C LEU A 54 6.96 1.96 -2.86
N ALA A 55 7.27 0.94 -3.68
CA ALA A 55 7.59 -0.40 -3.20
C ALA A 55 8.76 -0.37 -2.20
N ASN A 56 9.83 0.35 -2.55
CA ASN A 56 10.97 0.54 -1.67
C ASN A 56 10.65 1.30 -0.38
N ILE A 57 9.62 2.14 -0.33
CA ILE A 57 9.20 2.81 0.90
C ILE A 57 8.38 1.86 1.79
N MET A 58 7.61 0.97 1.17
CA MET A 58 6.78 -0.03 1.85
C MET A 58 7.59 -1.19 2.42
N ASP A 59 8.59 -1.67 1.69
CA ASP A 59 9.57 -2.66 2.14
C ASP A 59 10.44 -2.04 3.24
N LEU A 60 10.11 -2.29 4.50
CA LEU A 60 10.77 -1.69 5.66
C LEU A 60 12.03 -2.45 6.03
N ASN A 61 12.01 -3.77 5.88
CA ASN A 61 13.11 -4.66 6.24
C ASN A 61 14.20 -4.75 5.15
N LYS A 62 13.92 -4.27 3.93
CA LYS A 62 14.79 -4.26 2.75
C LYS A 62 15.10 -5.64 2.20
N ASP A 63 14.17 -6.59 2.31
CA ASP A 63 14.33 -7.93 1.76
C ASP A 63 13.97 -8.03 0.26
N GLY A 64 13.45 -6.95 -0.33
CA GLY A 64 13.07 -6.90 -1.74
C GLY A 64 11.62 -7.31 -2.00
N SER A 65 10.84 -7.51 -0.95
CA SER A 65 9.45 -7.94 -0.96
C SER A 65 8.65 -7.10 0.04
N ILE A 66 7.32 -7.15 -0.05
CA ILE A 66 6.44 -6.51 0.91
C ILE A 66 5.66 -7.61 1.63
N ASP A 67 5.92 -7.77 2.93
CA ASP A 67 5.14 -8.69 3.76
C ASP A 67 3.77 -8.08 4.14
N PHE A 68 2.87 -8.92 4.64
CA PHE A 68 1.52 -8.46 5.02
C PHE A 68 1.53 -7.38 6.10
N ASN A 69 2.45 -7.42 7.07
CA ASN A 69 2.53 -6.39 8.11
C ASN A 69 3.06 -5.06 7.56
N GLU A 70 4.01 -5.09 6.64
CA GLU A 70 4.51 -3.93 5.91
C GLU A 70 3.40 -3.31 5.07
N PHE A 71 2.63 -4.12 4.37
CA PHE A 71 1.43 -3.72 3.66
C PHE A 71 0.43 -3.01 4.60
N LEU A 72 0.05 -3.63 5.73
CA LEU A 72 -0.86 -3.03 6.70
C LEU A 72 -0.33 -1.70 7.25
N LYS A 73 0.97 -1.60 7.56
CA LYS A 73 1.60 -0.36 8.05
C LYS A 73 1.49 0.76 7.01
N ALA A 74 1.75 0.46 5.74
CA ALA A 74 1.64 1.44 4.67
C ALA A 74 0.21 2.03 4.59
N PHE A 75 -0.81 1.18 4.62
CA PHE A 75 -2.21 1.62 4.60
C PHE A 75 -2.62 2.39 5.87
N TYR A 76 -2.13 1.98 7.04
CA TYR A 76 -2.38 2.71 8.29
C TYR A 76 -1.78 4.11 8.28
N VAL A 77 -0.56 4.26 7.78
CA VAL A 77 0.11 5.55 7.66
C VAL A 77 -0.70 6.47 6.75
N VAL A 78 -1.09 6.00 5.57
CA VAL A 78 -1.91 6.78 4.61
C VAL A 78 -3.23 7.22 5.22
N HIS A 79 -3.98 6.31 5.85
CA HIS A 79 -5.25 6.63 6.49
C HIS A 79 -5.10 7.70 7.59
N ARG A 80 -4.05 7.60 8.40
CA ARG A 80 -3.76 8.58 9.46
C ARG A 80 -3.34 9.93 8.89
N TYR A 81 -2.61 9.97 7.77
CA TYR A 81 -2.27 11.21 7.09
C TYR A 81 -3.51 11.93 6.55
N GLU A 82 -4.46 11.20 5.95
CA GLU A 82 -5.73 11.79 5.51
C GLU A 82 -6.54 12.36 6.67
N ASP A 83 -6.59 11.67 7.80
CA ASP A 83 -7.27 12.16 9.01
C ASP A 83 -6.65 13.45 9.55
N LEU A 84 -5.31 13.56 9.52
CA LEU A 84 -4.58 14.75 9.99
C LEU A 84 -4.71 15.95 9.02
N MET A 85 -4.95 15.69 7.74
CA MET A 85 -5.05 16.73 6.70
C MET A 85 -6.50 17.18 6.43
N LYS A 86 -7.49 16.66 7.18
CA LYS A 86 -8.87 17.16 7.12
C LYS A 86 -8.91 18.64 7.54
N PRO A 87 -9.48 19.54 6.71
CA PRO A 87 -9.57 20.96 7.07
C PRO A 87 -10.35 21.11 8.38
N GLY A 88 -9.67 21.60 9.43
CA GLY A 88 -10.22 21.78 10.77
C GLY A 88 -9.51 21.02 11.90
N VAL A 89 -8.55 20.12 11.59
CA VAL A 89 -7.82 19.34 12.62
C VAL A 89 -6.47 19.95 13.02
N THR A 90 -5.94 20.91 12.24
CA THR A 90 -4.67 21.57 12.56
C THR A 90 -4.84 22.65 13.63
N ASN A 91 -4.88 22.25 14.90
CA ASN A 91 -4.42 23.11 15.98
C ASN A 91 -3.10 22.52 16.50
N LEU A 92 -2.01 22.88 15.82
CA LEU A 92 -0.66 22.69 16.36
C LEU A 92 -0.30 23.98 17.10
N GLY A 93 -0.60 23.98 18.40
CA GLY A 93 0.07 24.83 19.38
C GLY A 93 1.38 24.19 19.81
#